data_AF-D3PMP1-F1
#
_entry.id   AF-D3PMP1-F1
#
_cell.length_a   1.000
_cell.length_b   1.000
_cell.length_c   1.000
_cell.angle_alpha   90.00
_cell.angle_beta   90.00
_cell.angle_gamma   90.00
#
_symmetry.space_group_name_H-M   'P 1'
#
loop_
_entity.id
_entity.type
_entity.pdbx_description
1 polymer ?
#
loop_
_entity_poly.entity_id
_entity_poly.type
_entity_poly.pdbx_seq_one_letter_code
_entity_poly.pdbx_strand_id
1 'polypeptide(L)'
;MDGTFELLGPIELLQLLSQARQTGAFKVPGGEVYLERGQPVHAQYRGQVGKDGLFQILALKEGKFRFLAGERARQSSLQGTLDNYLLEAIRFMDARLDLSPFDQVQLADAQRTTHLTLSPDEFELLRHMSKPISLFDLAAASGLSSEVVHLNVSRLARLGLVRITTRTPHTVRLVVARLEGAPEARIDTQLLRAWRSHFGAFTQIEVRTEDRTLQMPVAAASSAGPQLLLSSDALFFYNLRVGQEVLVWPSL
;
A
#
# COMPACT_ATOMS: atom_id res chain seq x y z
N MET A 1 -8.12 20.09 24.57
CA MET A 1 -7.75 18.65 24.53
C MET A 1 -6.24 18.57 24.61
N ASP A 2 -5.70 17.72 25.46
CA ASP A 2 -4.26 17.56 25.67
C ASP A 2 -3.90 16.08 25.56
N GLY A 3 -2.70 15.77 25.09
CA GLY A 3 -2.26 14.37 24.97
C GLY A 3 -0.81 14.22 24.52
N THR A 4 -0.44 12.97 24.20
CA THR A 4 0.87 12.57 23.68
C THR A 4 0.73 11.81 22.38
N PHE A 5 1.80 11.76 21.58
CA PHE A 5 1.83 11.00 20.32
C PHE A 5 2.08 9.49 20.47
N GLU A 6 2.03 8.96 21.69
CA GLU A 6 2.24 7.53 21.95
C GLU A 6 1.12 6.66 21.38
N LEU A 7 -0.12 7.16 21.39
CA LEU A 7 -1.30 6.42 20.93
C LEU A 7 -1.71 6.79 19.50
N LEU A 8 -1.64 8.08 19.16
CA LEU A 8 -2.04 8.61 17.87
C LEU A 8 -1.03 9.66 17.42
N GLY A 9 -0.50 9.50 16.22
CA GLY A 9 0.43 10.44 15.64
C GLY A 9 -0.25 11.75 15.20
N PRO A 10 0.55 12.74 14.79
CA PRO A 10 0.03 14.01 14.28
C PRO A 10 -0.92 13.85 13.09
N ILE A 11 -0.67 12.88 12.21
CA ILE A 11 -1.51 12.59 11.03
C ILE A 11 -2.91 12.18 11.50
N GLU A 12 -3.00 11.18 12.37
CA GLU A 12 -4.26 10.63 12.84
C GLU A 12 -5.06 11.69 13.62
N LEU A 13 -4.38 12.48 14.47
CA LEU A 13 -5.01 13.55 15.23
C LEU A 13 -5.59 14.65 14.33
N LEU A 14 -4.84 15.10 13.33
CA LEU A 14 -5.34 16.12 12.40
C LEU A 14 -6.48 15.59 11.54
N GLN A 15 -6.43 14.32 11.13
CA GLN A 15 -7.55 13.66 10.44
C GLN A 15 -8.82 13.62 11.29
N LEU A 16 -8.71 13.25 12.57
CA LEU A 16 -9.86 13.24 13.50
C LEU A 16 -10.48 14.64 13.66
N LEU A 17 -9.63 15.65 13.85
CA LEU A 17 -10.09 17.04 13.95
C LEU A 17 -10.75 17.52 12.65
N SER A 18 -10.21 17.11 11.50
CA SER A 18 -10.76 17.43 10.18
C SER A 18 -12.12 16.78 9.94
N GLN A 19 -12.26 15.49 10.24
CA GLN A 19 -13.52 14.74 10.13
C GLN A 19 -14.61 15.33 11.02
N ALA A 20 -14.24 15.77 12.23
CA ALA A 20 -15.14 16.47 13.14
C ALA A 20 -15.40 17.94 12.74
N ARG A 21 -14.85 18.41 11.60
CA ARG A 21 -14.94 19.79 11.08
C ARG A 21 -14.59 20.84 12.13
N GLN A 22 -13.59 20.55 12.97
CA GLN A 22 -13.19 21.41 14.07
C GLN A 22 -12.52 22.69 13.57
N THR A 23 -12.74 23.77 14.30
CA THR A 23 -12.00 25.04 14.16
C THR A 23 -11.20 25.26 15.41
N GLY A 24 -9.89 25.51 15.30
CA GLY A 24 -9.01 25.67 16.45
C GLY A 24 -7.52 25.57 16.10
N ALA A 25 -6.68 25.69 17.12
CA ALA A 25 -5.22 25.55 16.99
C ALA A 25 -4.75 24.22 17.59
N PHE A 26 -4.08 23.41 16.79
CA PHE A 26 -3.33 22.23 17.20
C PHE A 26 -1.87 22.62 17.47
N LYS A 27 -1.47 22.64 18.74
CA LYS A 27 -0.18 23.14 19.21
C LYS A 27 0.72 21.99 19.63
N VAL A 28 2.00 22.10 19.28
CA VAL A 28 3.09 21.21 19.69
C VAL A 28 4.25 22.08 20.20
N PRO A 29 5.19 21.53 21.01
CA PRO A 29 6.39 22.28 21.38
C PRO A 29 7.13 22.80 20.15
N GLY A 30 7.21 24.12 20.00
CA GLY A 30 7.89 24.78 18.88
C GLY A 30 7.04 25.00 17.63
N GLY A 31 5.74 24.72 17.64
CA GLY A 31 4.88 25.06 16.52
C GLY A 31 3.38 24.81 16.71
N GLU A 32 2.61 25.12 15.68
CA GLU A 32 1.16 25.06 15.69
C GLU A 32 0.59 24.95 14.27
N VAL A 33 -0.57 24.29 14.17
CA VAL A 33 -1.40 24.18 12.97
C VAL A 33 -2.78 24.70 13.29
N TYR A 34 -3.28 25.65 12.52
CA TYR A 34 -4.63 26.18 12.67
C TYR A 34 -5.56 25.52 11.66
N LEU A 35 -6.71 25.08 12.16
CA LEU A 35 -7.79 24.48 11.39
C LEU A 35 -9.00 25.39 11.39
N GLU A 36 -9.67 25.52 10.25
CA GLU A 36 -10.99 26.13 10.11
C GLU A 36 -11.92 25.17 9.40
N ARG A 37 -13.03 24.80 10.07
CA ARG A 37 -14.00 23.80 9.56
C ARG A 37 -13.32 22.50 9.10
N GLY A 38 -12.26 22.10 9.81
CA GLY A 38 -11.45 20.93 9.52
C GLY A 38 -10.38 21.11 8.43
N GLN A 39 -10.23 22.29 7.83
CA GLN A 39 -9.20 22.56 6.83
C GLN A 39 -8.03 23.35 7.41
N PRO A 40 -6.78 22.99 7.09
CA PRO A 40 -5.61 23.71 7.59
C PRO A 40 -5.47 25.04 6.85
N VAL A 41 -5.44 26.14 7.61
CA VAL A 41 -5.31 27.50 7.06
C VAL A 41 -3.94 28.11 7.33
N HIS A 42 -3.25 27.65 8.37
CA HIS A 42 -1.93 28.11 8.75
C HIS A 42 -1.16 27.02 9.48
N ALA A 43 0.14 26.96 9.28
CA ALA A 43 1.03 26.15 10.08
C ALA A 43 2.37 26.85 10.27
N GLN A 44 3.00 26.64 11.41
CA GLN A 44 4.36 27.07 11.68
C GLN A 44 5.06 26.09 12.62
N TYR A 45 6.34 25.83 12.39
CA TYR A 45 7.16 25.01 13.28
C TYR A 45 8.62 25.39 13.19
N ARG A 46 9.24 25.69 14.34
CA ARG A 46 10.66 26.06 14.48
C ARG A 46 11.14 27.09 13.45
N GLY A 47 10.32 28.13 13.21
CA GLY A 47 10.63 29.21 12.27
C GLY A 47 10.26 28.93 10.80
N GLN A 48 9.84 27.71 10.45
CA GLN A 48 9.29 27.39 9.14
C GLN A 48 7.77 27.65 9.12
N VAL A 49 7.25 28.24 8.06
CA VAL A 49 5.85 28.65 7.93
C VAL A 49 5.21 28.00 6.71
N GLY A 50 3.91 27.73 6.79
CA GLY A 50 3.15 27.11 5.70
C GLY A 50 3.43 25.61 5.62
N LYS A 51 3.58 25.12 4.39
CA LYS A 51 3.68 23.69 4.09
C LYS A 51 4.86 23.03 4.80
N ASP A 52 6.02 23.69 4.83
CA ASP A 52 7.22 23.13 5.47
C ASP A 52 7.06 23.01 6.99
N GLY A 53 6.43 24.00 7.62
CA GLY A 53 6.09 23.94 9.04
C GLY A 53 5.11 22.82 9.35
N LEU A 54 4.07 22.66 8.52
CA LEU A 54 3.10 21.56 8.63
C LEU A 54 3.80 20.20 8.51
N PHE A 55 4.66 20.01 7.51
CA PHE A 55 5.32 18.73 7.25
C PHE A 55 6.25 18.31 8.38
N GLN A 56 6.96 19.25 8.99
CA GLN A 56 7.77 18.96 10.16
C GLN A 56 6.93 18.52 11.36
N ILE A 57 5.75 19.11 11.55
CA ILE A 57 4.81 18.67 12.60
C ILE A 57 4.29 17.27 12.29
N LEU A 58 3.91 16.98 11.04
CA LEU A 58 3.42 15.66 10.62
C LEU A 58 4.46 14.55 10.78
N ALA A 59 5.74 14.88 10.71
CA ALA A 59 6.84 13.93 10.87
C ALA A 59 7.21 13.64 12.34
N LEU A 60 6.59 14.31 13.31
CA LEU A 60 6.85 14.06 14.74
C LEU A 60 6.37 12.66 15.13
N LYS A 61 7.28 11.86 15.70
CA LYS A 61 6.99 10.49 16.18
C LYS A 61 6.57 10.45 17.65
N GLU A 62 7.00 11.44 18.42
CA GLU A 62 6.79 11.52 19.87
C GLU A 62 6.63 12.99 20.29
N GLY A 63 6.05 13.21 21.47
CA GLY A 63 5.86 14.55 22.01
C GLY A 63 4.47 14.75 22.59
N LYS A 64 4.27 15.96 23.11
CA LYS A 64 2.99 16.43 23.66
C LYS A 64 2.29 17.32 22.65
N PHE A 65 0.97 17.32 22.68
CA PHE A 65 0.17 18.24 21.90
C PHE A 65 -0.97 18.82 22.74
N ARG A 66 -1.49 19.95 22.26
CA ARG A 66 -2.68 20.60 22.80
C ARG A 66 -3.54 21.11 21.66
N PHE A 67 -4.83 20.78 21.67
CA PHE A 67 -5.81 21.40 20.79
C PHE A 67 -6.65 22.43 21.55
N LEU A 68 -6.65 23.66 21.03
CA LEU A 68 -7.38 24.82 21.54
C LEU A 68 -8.55 25.14 20.59
N ALA A 69 -9.75 24.71 20.97
CA ALA A 69 -10.96 24.91 20.17
C ALA A 69 -11.33 26.39 20.04
N GLY A 70 -11.76 26.80 18.84
CA GLY A 70 -12.19 28.16 18.54
C GLY A 70 -11.06 29.16 18.27
N GLU A 71 -9.80 28.81 18.54
CA GLU A 71 -8.67 29.67 18.22
C GLU A 71 -8.48 29.78 16.70
N ARG A 72 -8.38 31.01 16.19
CA ARG A 72 -8.25 31.29 14.75
C ARG A 72 -6.87 31.81 14.39
N ALA A 73 -6.44 31.48 13.18
CA ALA A 73 -5.17 31.98 12.66
C ALA A 73 -5.26 33.50 12.43
N ARG A 74 -4.16 34.21 12.73
CA ARG A 74 -4.04 35.64 12.42
C ARG A 74 -3.67 35.91 10.97
N GLN A 75 -3.14 34.89 10.29
CA GLN A 75 -2.68 34.91 8.92
C GLN A 75 -2.97 33.57 8.27
N SER A 76 -3.08 33.53 6.95
CA SER A 76 -3.17 32.29 6.19
C SER A 76 -1.84 32.02 5.48
N SER A 77 -1.36 30.79 5.56
CA SER A 77 -0.18 30.33 4.82
C SER A 77 -0.41 29.01 4.08
N LEU A 78 -1.63 28.47 4.14
CA LEU A 78 -2.03 27.22 3.49
C LEU A 78 -3.30 27.47 2.68
N GLN A 79 -3.37 26.87 1.50
CA GLN A 79 -4.48 27.04 0.54
C GLN A 79 -5.07 25.70 0.07
N GLY A 80 -4.41 24.58 0.39
CA GLY A 80 -4.85 23.23 0.01
C GLY A 80 -5.71 22.55 1.07
N THR A 81 -6.24 21.39 0.71
CA THR A 81 -6.97 20.52 1.65
C THR A 81 -6.01 19.77 2.56
N LEU A 82 -6.48 19.35 3.75
CA LEU A 82 -5.68 18.51 4.64
C LEU A 82 -5.19 17.24 3.92
N ASP A 83 -6.09 16.55 3.22
CA ASP A 83 -5.77 15.28 2.54
C ASP A 83 -4.65 15.45 1.50
N ASN A 84 -4.58 16.58 0.79
CA ASN A 84 -3.47 16.88 -0.11
C ASN A 84 -2.15 17.05 0.65
N TYR A 85 -2.14 17.82 1.74
CA TYR A 85 -0.93 17.98 2.53
C TYR A 85 -0.47 16.68 3.19
N LEU A 86 -1.40 15.84 3.65
CA LEU A 86 -1.07 14.53 4.23
C LEU A 86 -0.52 13.58 3.17
N LEU A 87 -1.10 13.57 1.96
CA LEU A 87 -0.60 12.77 0.84
C LEU A 87 0.79 13.19 0.42
N GLU A 88 1.05 14.49 0.37
CA GLU A 88 2.39 14.99 0.08
C GLU A 88 3.37 14.65 1.21
N ALA A 89 3.00 14.81 2.48
CA ALA A 89 3.86 14.49 3.60
C ALA A 89 4.21 12.99 3.67
N ILE A 90 3.25 12.09 3.47
CA ILE A 90 3.48 10.65 3.56
C ILE A 90 4.42 10.12 2.47
N ARG A 91 4.55 10.84 1.34
CA ARG A 91 5.51 10.49 0.28
C ARG A 91 6.96 10.61 0.75
N PHE A 92 7.24 11.51 1.69
CA PHE A 92 8.56 11.69 2.29
C PHE A 92 8.80 10.83 3.53
N MET A 93 7.77 10.12 4.01
CA MET A 93 7.87 9.21 5.15
C MET A 93 8.10 7.77 4.66
N ASP A 94 9.02 7.04 5.30
CA ASP A 94 9.14 5.59 5.07
C ASP A 94 7.99 4.88 5.80
N ALA A 95 6.91 4.68 5.05
CA ALA A 95 5.60 4.33 5.56
C ALA A 95 5.19 2.89 5.22
N ARG A 96 6.15 2.00 4.94
CA ARG A 96 5.88 0.63 4.50
C ARG A 96 5.12 -0.16 5.57
N LEU A 97 4.01 -0.77 5.17
CA LEU A 97 3.31 -1.79 5.97
C LEU A 97 3.88 -3.17 5.59
N ASP A 98 3.79 -4.12 6.51
CA ASP A 98 4.05 -5.53 6.20
C ASP A 98 2.82 -6.11 5.49
N LEU A 99 2.88 -6.18 4.16
CA LEU A 99 1.77 -6.58 3.31
C LEU A 99 2.08 -7.90 2.62
N SER A 100 1.10 -8.80 2.63
CA SER A 100 1.13 -10.08 1.91
C SER A 100 0.60 -9.90 0.49
N PRO A 101 1.16 -10.59 -0.54
CA PRO A 101 0.61 -10.57 -1.90
C PRO A 101 -0.86 -11.01 -1.98
N PHE A 102 -1.34 -11.75 -0.98
CA PHE A 102 -2.72 -12.22 -0.89
C PHE A 102 -3.68 -11.20 -0.30
N ASP A 103 -3.17 -10.18 0.40
CA ASP A 103 -4.01 -9.18 1.05
C ASP A 103 -4.85 -8.46 0.02
N GLN A 104 -6.11 -8.22 0.36
CA GLN A 104 -7.04 -7.52 -0.50
C GLN A 104 -7.04 -6.04 -0.17
N VAL A 105 -7.05 -5.23 -1.22
CA VAL A 105 -7.18 -3.78 -1.13
C VAL A 105 -8.43 -3.32 -1.84
N GLN A 106 -9.05 -2.29 -1.27
CA GLN A 106 -10.22 -1.64 -1.84
C GLN A 106 -10.22 -0.16 -1.47
N LEU A 107 -10.74 0.69 -2.36
CA LEU A 107 -11.05 2.07 -2.04
C LEU A 107 -11.99 2.15 -0.83
N ALA A 108 -11.59 2.94 0.18
CA ALA A 108 -12.40 3.17 1.36
C ALA A 108 -13.52 4.19 1.11
N ASP A 109 -13.18 5.27 0.39
CA ASP A 109 -14.12 6.33 -0.01
C ASP A 109 -13.64 6.99 -1.31
N ALA A 110 -14.40 6.78 -2.40
CA ALA A 110 -14.09 7.34 -3.71
C ALA A 110 -14.20 8.87 -3.75
N GLN A 111 -15.05 9.49 -2.91
CA GLN A 111 -15.23 10.95 -2.94
C GLN A 111 -14.00 11.69 -2.42
N ARG A 112 -13.31 11.11 -1.43
CA ARG A 112 -12.06 11.68 -0.89
C ARG A 112 -10.93 11.71 -1.91
N THR A 113 -10.96 10.84 -2.92
CA THR A 113 -9.92 10.81 -3.96
C THR A 113 -10.07 11.86 -5.06
N THR A 114 -11.26 12.43 -5.24
CA THR A 114 -11.59 13.32 -6.38
C THR A 114 -10.81 14.64 -6.39
N HIS A 115 -10.38 15.11 -5.23
CA HIS A 115 -9.68 16.39 -5.07
C HIS A 115 -8.19 16.22 -4.72
N LEU A 116 -7.68 14.99 -4.80
CA LEU A 116 -6.29 14.69 -4.47
C LEU A 116 -5.36 14.93 -5.66
N THR A 117 -4.20 15.49 -5.38
CA THR A 117 -3.08 15.56 -6.32
C THR A 117 -2.33 14.24 -6.30
N LEU A 118 -2.88 13.23 -6.98
CA LEU A 118 -2.32 11.89 -7.09
C LEU A 118 -1.10 11.85 -8.03
N SER A 119 -0.14 10.98 -7.72
CA SER A 119 0.91 10.61 -8.68
C SER A 119 0.32 9.72 -9.80
N PRO A 120 1.01 9.57 -10.95
CA PRO A 120 0.56 8.64 -11.99
C PRO A 120 0.36 7.21 -11.47
N ASP A 121 1.29 6.71 -10.67
CA ASP A 121 1.22 5.36 -10.08
C ASP A 121 0.05 5.23 -9.10
N GLU A 122 -0.15 6.22 -8.22
CA GLU A 122 -1.28 6.22 -7.28
C GLU A 122 -2.62 6.23 -8.03
N PHE A 123 -2.73 7.06 -9.07
CA PHE A 123 -3.93 7.11 -9.90
C PHE A 123 -4.19 5.77 -10.60
N GLU A 124 -3.15 5.17 -11.20
CA GLU A 124 -3.28 3.88 -11.87
C GLU A 124 -3.76 2.79 -10.91
N LEU A 125 -3.16 2.71 -9.71
CA LEU A 125 -3.56 1.73 -8.70
C LEU A 125 -5.01 1.90 -8.26
N LEU A 126 -5.46 3.14 -7.99
CA LEU A 126 -6.83 3.40 -7.49
C LEU A 126 -7.91 2.97 -8.49
N ARG A 127 -7.64 3.00 -9.81
CA ARG A 127 -8.58 2.57 -10.85
C ARG A 127 -9.00 1.10 -10.71
N HIS A 128 -8.10 0.25 -10.21
CA HIS A 128 -8.35 -1.19 -10.04
C HIS A 128 -8.99 -1.53 -8.69
N MET A 129 -9.04 -0.58 -7.74
CA MET A 129 -9.49 -0.81 -6.36
C MET A 129 -10.97 -0.47 -6.12
N SER A 130 -11.76 -0.25 -7.18
CA SER A 130 -13.22 -0.07 -7.06
C SER A 130 -13.91 -1.31 -6.47
N LYS A 131 -13.33 -2.49 -6.67
CA LYS A 131 -13.69 -3.76 -6.03
C LYS A 131 -12.47 -4.30 -5.27
N PRO A 132 -12.67 -5.20 -4.29
CA PRO A 132 -11.55 -5.86 -3.63
C PRO A 132 -10.67 -6.59 -4.64
N ILE A 133 -9.36 -6.31 -4.62
CA ILE A 133 -8.35 -6.93 -5.48
C ILE A 133 -7.15 -7.33 -4.62
N SER A 134 -6.52 -8.48 -4.89
CA SER A 134 -5.31 -8.88 -4.16
C SER A 134 -4.12 -7.99 -4.57
N LEU A 135 -3.14 -7.80 -3.70
CA LEU A 135 -1.92 -7.05 -4.06
C LEU A 135 -1.17 -7.68 -5.23
N PHE A 136 -1.20 -9.01 -5.32
CA PHE A 136 -0.62 -9.76 -6.43
C PHE A 136 -1.32 -9.46 -7.76
N ASP A 137 -2.65 -9.52 -7.79
CA ASP A 137 -3.44 -9.21 -8.99
C ASP A 137 -3.38 -7.72 -9.35
N LEU A 138 -3.27 -6.85 -8.34
CA LEU A 138 -3.13 -5.41 -8.54
C LEU A 138 -1.81 -5.06 -9.23
N ALA A 139 -0.70 -5.72 -8.85
CA ALA A 139 0.58 -5.55 -9.52
C ALA A 139 0.48 -5.98 -10.99
N ALA A 140 -0.17 -7.12 -11.25
CA ALA A 140 -0.41 -7.61 -12.60
C ALA A 140 -1.28 -6.64 -13.44
N ALA A 141 -2.40 -6.17 -12.89
CA ALA A 141 -3.37 -5.33 -13.59
C ALA A 141 -2.87 -3.90 -13.85
N SER A 142 -2.06 -3.35 -12.94
CA SER A 142 -1.46 -2.01 -13.09
C SER A 142 -0.18 -2.01 -13.91
N GLY A 143 0.47 -3.18 -14.09
CA GLY A 143 1.79 -3.29 -14.72
C GLY A 143 2.93 -2.70 -13.89
N LEU A 144 2.66 -2.31 -12.64
CA LEU A 144 3.66 -1.78 -11.72
C LEU A 144 4.36 -2.92 -10.98
N SER A 145 5.61 -2.69 -10.55
CA SER A 145 6.33 -3.66 -9.73
C SER A 145 5.68 -3.80 -8.35
N SER A 146 5.78 -4.98 -7.74
CA SER A 146 5.20 -5.22 -6.42
C SER A 146 5.75 -4.27 -5.36
N GLU A 147 7.00 -3.81 -5.47
CA GLU A 147 7.53 -2.80 -4.54
C GLU A 147 6.82 -1.45 -4.65
N VAL A 148 6.57 -0.98 -5.88
CA VAL A 148 5.84 0.27 -6.13
C VAL A 148 4.40 0.14 -5.66
N VAL A 149 3.76 -1.00 -5.90
CA VAL A 149 2.40 -1.30 -5.43
C VAL A 149 2.35 -1.25 -3.90
N HIS A 150 3.22 -2.00 -3.22
CA HIS A 150 3.23 -2.07 -1.75
C HIS A 150 3.48 -0.71 -1.11
N LEU A 151 4.42 0.07 -1.65
CA LEU A 151 4.73 1.41 -1.15
C LEU A 151 3.53 2.35 -1.27
N ASN A 152 2.92 2.43 -2.46
CA ASN A 152 1.79 3.32 -2.69
C ASN A 152 0.54 2.88 -1.93
N VAL A 153 0.24 1.58 -1.87
CA VAL A 153 -0.85 1.05 -1.04
C VAL A 153 -0.64 1.39 0.43
N SER A 154 0.58 1.21 0.96
CA SER A 154 0.88 1.53 2.37
C SER A 154 0.61 3.01 2.69
N ARG A 155 1.02 3.90 1.79
CA ARG A 155 0.76 5.35 1.91
C ARG A 155 -0.73 5.66 1.89
N LEU A 156 -1.45 5.14 0.88
CA LEU A 156 -2.89 5.34 0.74
C LEU A 156 -3.67 4.78 1.94
N ALA A 157 -3.24 3.64 2.49
CA ALA A 157 -3.88 3.00 3.64
C ALA A 157 -3.75 3.83 4.91
N ARG A 158 -2.56 4.41 5.16
CA ARG A 158 -2.34 5.32 6.29
C ARG A 158 -3.19 6.58 6.21
N LEU A 159 -3.54 7.03 5.01
CA LEU A 159 -4.47 8.15 4.81
C LEU A 159 -5.95 7.75 4.96
N GLY A 160 -6.23 6.46 5.18
CA GLY A 160 -7.58 5.91 5.20
C GLY A 160 -8.28 5.99 3.83
N LEU A 161 -7.51 6.10 2.73
CA LEU A 161 -8.05 6.14 1.37
C LEU A 161 -8.30 4.75 0.80
N VAL A 162 -7.53 3.76 1.27
CA VAL A 162 -7.73 2.35 0.94
C VAL A 162 -7.84 1.53 2.23
N ARG A 163 -8.69 0.51 2.17
CA ARG A 163 -8.82 -0.50 3.22
C ARG A 163 -8.03 -1.73 2.82
N ILE A 164 -7.26 -2.27 3.76
CA ILE A 164 -6.55 -3.54 3.61
C ILE A 164 -7.32 -4.61 4.39
N THR A 165 -7.55 -5.76 3.75
CA THR A 165 -8.12 -6.95 4.38
C THR A 165 -7.10 -8.08 4.27
N THR A 166 -6.59 -8.55 5.40
CA THR A 166 -5.58 -9.61 5.42
C THR A 166 -6.15 -10.93 4.92
N ARG A 167 -5.40 -11.66 4.10
CA ARG A 167 -5.84 -12.97 3.59
C ARG A 167 -4.78 -14.04 3.83
N THR A 168 -5.23 -15.23 4.18
CA THR A 168 -4.35 -16.39 4.24
C THR A 168 -3.87 -16.76 2.84
N PRO A 169 -2.59 -17.15 2.69
CA PRO A 169 -2.08 -17.70 1.45
C PRO A 169 -2.94 -18.87 0.96
N HIS A 170 -3.23 -18.90 -0.34
CA HIS A 170 -4.10 -19.89 -0.96
C HIS A 170 -3.62 -20.20 -2.39
N THR A 171 -4.34 -21.10 -3.08
CA THR A 171 -4.13 -21.40 -4.49
C THR A 171 -4.21 -20.13 -5.33
N VAL A 172 -3.22 -19.93 -6.20
CA VAL A 172 -3.21 -18.80 -7.14
C VAL A 172 -3.41 -19.27 -8.57
N ARG A 173 -3.88 -18.38 -9.42
CA ARG A 173 -3.89 -18.59 -10.86
C ARG A 173 -2.68 -17.93 -11.47
N LEU A 174 -1.88 -18.69 -12.23
CA LEU A 174 -0.71 -18.20 -12.95
C LEU A 174 -0.86 -18.47 -14.44
N VAL A 175 -0.19 -17.66 -15.25
CA VAL A 175 -0.07 -17.86 -16.69
C VAL A 175 1.30 -18.47 -16.98
N VAL A 176 1.31 -19.58 -17.71
CA VAL A 176 2.55 -20.26 -18.11
C VAL A 176 3.35 -19.35 -19.05
N ALA A 177 4.62 -19.14 -18.75
CA ALA A 177 5.55 -18.36 -19.56
C ALA A 177 6.90 -19.06 -19.67
N ARG A 178 7.68 -18.71 -20.71
CA ARG A 178 8.97 -19.34 -20.99
C ARG A 178 10.11 -18.60 -20.29
N LEU A 179 11.03 -19.35 -19.71
CA LEU A 179 12.30 -18.87 -19.16
C LEU A 179 13.45 -19.76 -19.63
N GLU A 180 14.50 -19.16 -20.18
CA GLU A 180 15.70 -19.90 -20.59
C GLU A 180 16.60 -20.25 -19.39
N GLY A 181 17.24 -21.43 -19.45
CA GLY A 181 18.38 -21.75 -18.58
C GLY A 181 18.08 -22.15 -17.12
N ALA A 182 16.82 -22.47 -16.77
CA ALA A 182 16.47 -22.98 -15.45
C ALA A 182 15.74 -24.33 -15.53
N PRO A 183 16.20 -25.38 -14.82
CA PRO A 183 15.53 -26.69 -14.84
C PRO A 183 14.26 -26.71 -13.97
N GLU A 184 14.17 -25.82 -12.98
CA GLU A 184 13.06 -25.73 -12.04
C GLU A 184 12.03 -24.70 -12.50
N ALA A 185 10.76 -24.91 -12.14
CA ALA A 185 9.74 -23.90 -12.34
C ALA A 185 10.04 -22.68 -11.46
N ARG A 186 9.78 -21.47 -11.97
CA ARG A 186 9.92 -20.26 -11.16
C ARG A 186 8.61 -19.50 -11.03
N ILE A 187 8.39 -19.01 -9.82
CA ILE A 187 7.27 -18.13 -9.48
C ILE A 187 7.80 -16.90 -8.76
N ASP A 188 6.93 -15.90 -8.60
CA ASP A 188 7.31 -14.66 -7.95
C ASP A 188 7.85 -14.87 -6.52
N THR A 189 8.96 -14.21 -6.21
CA THR A 189 9.61 -14.27 -4.90
C THR A 189 8.66 -13.95 -3.74
N GLN A 190 7.77 -12.96 -3.90
CA GLN A 190 6.85 -12.58 -2.83
C GLN A 190 5.79 -13.66 -2.59
N LEU A 191 5.27 -14.25 -3.67
CA LEU A 191 4.32 -15.36 -3.59
C LEU A 191 4.94 -16.56 -2.86
N LEU A 192 6.14 -16.98 -3.29
CA LEU A 192 6.84 -18.12 -2.68
C LEU A 192 7.18 -17.86 -1.21
N ARG A 193 7.60 -16.63 -0.86
CA ARG A 193 7.87 -16.23 0.53
C ARG A 193 6.59 -16.29 1.38
N ALA A 194 5.48 -15.76 0.88
CA ALA A 194 4.22 -15.74 1.60
C ALA A 194 3.69 -17.16 1.88
N TRP A 195 3.78 -18.06 0.89
CA TRP A 195 3.46 -19.46 1.10
C TRP A 195 4.38 -20.13 2.12
N ARG A 196 5.69 -19.96 2.01
CA ARG A 196 6.64 -20.60 2.94
C ARG A 196 6.52 -20.09 4.38
N SER A 197 6.17 -18.81 4.55
CA SER A 197 5.90 -18.22 5.85
C SER A 197 4.69 -18.88 6.53
N HIS A 198 3.67 -19.26 5.76
CA HIS A 198 2.42 -19.82 6.28
C HIS A 198 2.42 -21.35 6.39
N PHE A 199 2.88 -22.05 5.34
CA PHE A 199 2.82 -23.51 5.23
C PHE A 199 4.12 -24.22 5.65
N GLY A 200 5.20 -23.47 5.91
CA GLY A 200 6.52 -24.02 6.18
C GLY A 200 7.36 -24.24 4.91
N ALA A 201 8.52 -24.86 5.07
CA ALA A 201 9.46 -25.07 3.98
C ALA A 201 8.96 -26.16 3.02
N PHE A 202 8.94 -25.85 1.72
CA PHE A 202 8.66 -26.79 0.63
C PHE A 202 9.54 -26.47 -0.58
N THR A 203 9.77 -27.49 -1.42
CA THR A 203 10.59 -27.40 -2.64
C THR A 203 9.79 -27.70 -3.92
N GLN A 204 8.52 -28.08 -3.79
CA GLN A 204 7.66 -28.47 -4.90
C GLN A 204 6.34 -27.68 -4.87
N ILE A 205 5.76 -27.45 -6.04
CA ILE A 205 4.39 -26.94 -6.20
C ILE A 205 3.54 -27.98 -6.91
N GLU A 206 2.24 -27.94 -6.64
CA GLU A 206 1.23 -28.60 -7.43
C GLU A 206 0.64 -27.60 -8.44
N VAL A 207 0.50 -28.04 -9.68
CA VAL A 207 0.02 -27.26 -10.82
C VAL A 207 -1.15 -28.02 -11.44
N ARG A 208 -2.37 -27.51 -11.28
CA ARG A 208 -3.58 -28.06 -11.88
C ARG A 208 -3.88 -27.40 -13.21
N THR A 209 -3.96 -28.23 -14.23
CA THR A 209 -4.56 -27.93 -15.54
C THR A 209 -6.01 -28.43 -15.54
N GLU A 210 -6.71 -28.29 -16.68
CA GLU A 210 -8.08 -28.81 -16.82
C GLU A 210 -8.14 -30.33 -16.62
N ASP A 211 -7.15 -31.08 -17.13
CA ASP A 211 -7.20 -32.55 -17.17
C ASP A 211 -6.43 -33.25 -16.04
N ARG A 212 -5.49 -32.57 -15.38
CA ARG A 212 -4.56 -33.21 -14.43
C ARG A 212 -3.91 -32.26 -13.44
N THR A 213 -3.33 -32.84 -12.39
CA THR A 213 -2.46 -32.13 -11.45
C THR A 213 -1.03 -32.64 -11.62
N LEU A 214 -0.08 -31.71 -11.72
CA LEU A 214 1.33 -31.94 -11.93
C LEU A 214 2.10 -31.49 -10.70
N GLN A 215 3.17 -32.19 -10.33
CA GLN A 215 4.07 -31.78 -9.26
C GLN A 215 5.41 -31.41 -9.88
N MET A 216 5.98 -30.27 -9.50
CA MET A 216 7.26 -29.80 -10.06
C MET A 216 8.08 -28.97 -9.06
N PRO A 217 9.42 -29.01 -9.17
CA PRO A 217 10.30 -28.23 -8.31
C PRO A 217 10.10 -26.74 -8.55
N VAL A 218 10.18 -25.96 -7.48
CA VAL A 218 9.97 -24.51 -7.52
C VAL A 218 11.14 -23.71 -6.94
N ALA A 219 11.52 -22.68 -7.67
CA ALA A 219 12.44 -21.64 -7.23
C ALA A 219 11.81 -20.24 -7.34
N ALA A 220 12.42 -19.28 -6.64
CA ALA A 220 12.03 -17.88 -6.72
C ALA A 220 12.54 -17.25 -8.04
N ALA A 221 11.72 -16.38 -8.61
CA ALA A 221 12.11 -15.42 -9.64
C ALA A 221 11.67 -14.01 -9.19
N SER A 222 12.60 -13.07 -9.25
CA SER A 222 12.30 -11.66 -8.99
C SER A 222 11.40 -11.11 -10.09
N SER A 223 10.32 -10.44 -9.68
CA SER A 223 9.41 -9.73 -10.58
C SER A 223 8.78 -10.63 -11.67
N ALA A 224 8.53 -11.90 -11.35
CA ALA A 224 7.82 -12.80 -12.27
C ALA A 224 6.33 -12.45 -12.38
N GLY A 225 5.77 -11.77 -11.36
CA GLY A 225 4.35 -11.42 -11.35
C GLY A 225 3.46 -12.67 -11.43
N PRO A 226 2.31 -12.62 -12.13
CA PRO A 226 1.35 -13.73 -12.22
C PRO A 226 1.77 -14.83 -13.19
N GLN A 227 3.08 -15.13 -13.26
CA GLN A 227 3.63 -16.08 -14.23
C GLN A 227 4.20 -17.32 -13.55
N LEU A 228 3.96 -18.47 -14.18
CA LEU A 228 4.69 -19.71 -13.94
C LEU A 228 5.75 -19.86 -15.03
N LEU A 229 6.99 -19.56 -14.68
CA LEU A 229 8.12 -19.57 -15.61
C LEU A 229 8.69 -20.97 -15.73
N LEU A 230 8.74 -21.49 -16.96
CA LEU A 230 9.21 -22.83 -17.28
C LEU A 230 10.24 -22.81 -18.41
N SER A 231 11.21 -23.72 -18.37
CA SER A 231 12.09 -23.97 -19.52
C SER A 231 11.36 -24.66 -20.66
N SER A 232 11.94 -24.59 -21.86
CA SER A 232 11.43 -25.30 -23.04
C SER A 232 11.27 -26.81 -22.78
N ASP A 233 12.23 -27.42 -22.07
CA ASP A 233 12.19 -28.84 -21.71
C ASP A 233 11.05 -29.13 -20.71
N ALA A 234 10.88 -28.28 -19.70
CA ALA A 234 9.79 -28.42 -18.74
C ALA A 234 8.41 -28.24 -19.41
N LEU A 235 8.25 -27.27 -20.31
CA LEU A 235 7.03 -27.08 -21.08
C LEU A 235 6.67 -28.34 -21.87
N PHE A 236 7.65 -28.93 -22.56
CA PHE A 236 7.46 -30.17 -23.31
C PHE A 236 7.14 -31.36 -22.40
N PHE A 237 7.93 -31.56 -21.34
CA PHE A 237 7.77 -32.67 -20.40
C PHE A 237 6.42 -32.66 -19.70
N TYR A 238 6.01 -31.49 -19.20
CA TYR A 238 4.73 -31.29 -18.52
C TYR A 238 3.56 -31.05 -19.49
N ASN A 239 3.81 -31.03 -20.80
CA ASN A 239 2.82 -30.71 -21.86
C ASN A 239 2.03 -29.43 -21.54
N LEU A 240 2.74 -28.38 -21.13
CA LEU A 240 2.18 -27.06 -20.82
C LEU A 240 2.48 -26.10 -21.97
N ARG A 241 1.57 -25.15 -22.21
CA ARG A 241 1.70 -24.17 -23.31
C ARG A 241 1.90 -22.77 -22.74
N VAL A 242 2.76 -21.98 -23.37
CA VAL A 242 2.87 -20.54 -23.05
C VAL A 242 1.51 -19.86 -23.25
N GLY A 243 1.12 -19.04 -22.30
CA GLY A 243 -0.20 -18.38 -22.25
C GLY A 243 -1.30 -19.22 -21.60
N GLN A 244 -1.05 -20.47 -21.24
CA GLN A 244 -2.02 -21.31 -20.54
C GLN A 244 -2.21 -20.85 -19.09
N GLU A 245 -3.47 -20.68 -18.66
CA GLU A 245 -3.81 -20.47 -17.26
C GLU A 245 -3.77 -21.79 -16.48
N VAL A 246 -3.14 -21.77 -15.31
CA VAL A 246 -3.03 -22.92 -14.40
C VAL A 246 -3.28 -22.48 -12.97
N LEU A 247 -3.77 -23.40 -12.14
CA LEU A 247 -3.90 -23.17 -10.70
C LEU A 247 -2.71 -23.78 -9.98
N VAL A 248 -2.08 -23.02 -9.10
CA VAL A 248 -0.82 -23.37 -8.45
C VAL A 248 -0.93 -23.22 -6.95
N TRP A 249 -0.43 -24.21 -6.21
CA TRP A 249 -0.34 -24.17 -4.75
C TRP A 249 0.88 -24.97 -4.24
N PRO A 250 1.30 -24.78 -2.97
CA PRO A 250 2.39 -25.53 -2.38
C PRO A 250 2.08 -27.04 -2.30
N SER A 251 3.06 -27.86 -2.64
CA SER A 251 3.02 -29.29 -2.33
C SER A 251 3.53 -29.46 -0.90
N LEU A 252 2.66 -29.91 0.02
CA LEU A 252 2.94 -30.08 1.45
C LEU A 252 3.36 -31.51 1.79
#